data_AF-A0AB33F078-F1
#
_entry.id   AF-A0AB33F078-F1
#
_cell.length_a   1.000
_cell.length_b   1.000
_cell.length_c   1.000
_cell.angle_alpha   90.00
_cell.angle_beta   90.00
_cell.angle_gamma   90.00
#
_symmetry.space_group_name_H-M   'P 1'
#
loop_
_entity.id
_entity.type
_entity.pdbx_description
1 polymer ?
#
loop_
_entity_poly.entity_id
_entity_poly.type
_entity_poly.pdbx_seq_one_letter_code
_entity_poly.pdbx_strand_id
1 'polypeptide(L)' 'MTEPEQFGRQQEDPLETGRVFQDAEGRRTTDPAEGEANATHDADRNAAHLAHGEVGPGVPEE' A
#
# COMPACT_ATOMS: atom_id res chain seq x y z
N MET A 1 37.20 -25.06 18.83
CA MET A 1 36.26 -24.01 19.29
C MET A 1 35.99 -23.17 18.07
N THR A 2 34.81 -23.32 17.47
CA THR A 2 34.44 -22.66 16.22
C THR A 2 33.78 -21.33 16.56
N GLU A 3 34.25 -20.24 15.97
CA GLU A 3 33.72 -18.89 16.17
C GLU A 3 32.25 -18.85 15.73
N PRO A 4 31.33 -18.27 16.54
CA PRO A 4 29.93 -18.23 16.16
C PRO A 4 29.75 -17.28 14.98
N GLU A 5 29.19 -17.85 13.92
CA GLU A 5 28.82 -17.19 12.69
C GLU A 5 28.03 -15.90 12.95
N GLN A 6 28.36 -14.92 12.12
CA GLN A 6 27.75 -13.61 12.00
C GLN A 6 26.23 -13.80 11.80
N PHE A 7 25.46 -13.82 12.89
CA PHE A 7 24.02 -13.61 12.84
C PHE A 7 23.82 -12.19 12.35
N GLY A 8 23.70 -12.05 11.02
CA GLY A 8 23.34 -10.81 10.35
C GLY A 8 22.09 -10.29 11.03
N ARG A 9 22.26 -9.20 11.79
CA ARG A 9 21.14 -8.45 12.34
C ARG A 9 20.34 -8.02 11.12
N GLN A 10 19.23 -8.72 10.87
CA GLN A 10 18.15 -8.22 10.05
C GLN A 10 17.84 -6.86 10.69
N GLN A 11 18.24 -5.77 10.02
CA GLN A 11 17.89 -4.44 10.47
C GLN A 11 16.36 -4.43 10.43
N GLU A 12 15.74 -4.55 11.60
CA GLU A 12 14.29 -4.42 11.73
C GLU A 12 13.95 -3.03 11.19
N ASP A 13 13.17 -2.96 10.11
CA ASP A 13 12.65 -1.68 9.65
C ASP A 13 11.98 -1.00 10.84
N PRO A 14 12.29 0.27 11.10
CA PRO A 14 11.70 0.98 12.22
C PRO A 14 10.18 0.92 12.09
N LEU A 15 9.51 0.51 13.17
CA LEU A 15 8.05 0.46 13.20
C LEU A 15 7.50 1.82 12.79
N GLU A 16 6.67 1.83 11.75
CA GLU A 16 6.01 3.04 11.26
C GLU A 16 5.11 3.58 12.39
N THR A 17 5.38 4.81 12.84
CA THR A 17 4.65 5.43 13.96
C THR A 17 3.70 6.51 13.44
N GLY A 18 2.46 6.51 13.94
CA GLY A 18 1.42 7.45 13.51
C GLY A 18 0.35 6.84 12.61
N ARG A 19 -0.57 7.68 12.11
CA ARG A 19 -1.61 7.25 11.17
C ARG A 19 -1.06 7.37 9.75
N VAL A 20 -1.11 6.27 9.01
CA VAL A 20 -0.74 6.20 7.59
C VAL A 20 -1.97 5.76 6.79
N PHE A 21 -2.18 6.44 5.68
CA PHE A 21 -3.21 6.12 4.70
C PHE A 21 -2.52 5.40 3.55
N GLN A 22 -3.06 4.26 3.14
CA GLN A 22 -2.57 3.48 2.01
C GLN A 22 -3.72 3.31 1.01
N ASP A 23 -3.45 3.61 -0.26
CA ASP A 23 -4.43 3.42 -1.34
C ASP A 23 -4.36 2.02 -1.96
N ALA A 24 -5.24 1.74 -2.93
CA ALA A 24 -5.31 0.44 -3.59
C ALA A 24 -4.06 0.09 -4.42
N GLU A 25 -3.30 1.10 -4.88
CA GLU A 25 -2.04 0.95 -5.60
C GLU A 25 -0.84 0.76 -4.66
N GLY A 26 -1.08 0.82 -3.35
CA GLY A 26 -0.07 0.64 -2.31
C GLY A 26 0.71 1.90 -1.98
N ARG A 27 0.40 3.05 -2.57
CA ARG A 27 1.02 4.34 -2.21
C ARG A 27 0.61 4.72 -0.80
N ARG A 28 1.56 5.27 -0.04
CA ARG A 28 1.39 5.62 1.38
C ARG A 28 1.56 7.10 1.60
N THR A 29 0.71 7.67 2.45
CA THR A 29 0.79 9.07 2.86
C THR A 29 0.42 9.23 4.33
N THR A 30 1.02 10.22 4.98
CA THR A 30 0.63 10.66 6.34
C THR A 30 -0.29 11.88 6.29
N ASP A 31 -0.47 12.48 5.10
CA ASP A 31 -1.37 13.62 4.91
C ASP A 31 -2.82 13.14 4.74
N PRO A 32 -3.76 13.58 5.61
CA PRO A 32 -5.13 13.11 5.55
C PRO A 32 -5.90 13.63 4.33
N ALA A 33 -5.58 14.83 3.81
CA ALA A 33 -6.26 15.38 2.64
C ALA A 33 -5.82 14.64 1.36
N GLU A 34 -4.53 14.29 1.27
CA GLU A 34 -4.01 13.44 0.20
C GLU A 34 -4.62 12.03 0.26
N GLY A 35 -4.75 11.45 1.46
CA GLY A 35 -5.45 10.17 1.65
C GLY A 35 -6.91 10.21 1.19
N GLU A 36 -7.64 11.29 1.47
CA GLU A 36 -9.02 11.49 1.01
C GLU A 36 -9.11 11.66 -0.51
N ALA A 37 -8.17 12.39 -1.11
CA ALA A 37 -8.11 12.57 -2.56
C ALA A 37 -7.87 11.23 -3.28
N ASN A 38 -6.94 10.41 -2.78
CA ASN A 38 -6.66 9.08 -3.33
C ASN A 38 -7.87 8.15 -3.21
N ALA A 39 -8.53 8.13 -2.04
CA ALA A 39 -9.73 7.32 -1.85
C ALA A 39 -10.90 7.71 -2.78
N THR A 40 -11.05 9.02 -3.04
CA THR A 40 -12.06 9.53 -3.98
C THR A 40 -11.74 9.09 -5.41
N HIS A 41 -10.49 9.24 -5.82
CA HIS A 41 -10.03 8.78 -7.14
C HIS A 41 -10.23 7.27 -7.33
N ASP A 42 -9.92 6.46 -6.33
CA ASP A 42 -10.14 5.01 -6.36
C ASP A 42 -11.62 4.66 -6.48
N ALA A 43 -12.50 5.42 -5.79
CA ALA A 43 -13.94 5.25 -5.89
C ALA A 43 -14.46 5.57 -7.31
N ASP A 44 -13.98 6.64 -7.94
CA ASP A 44 -14.33 7.00 -9.32
C ASP A 44 -13.86 5.92 -10.31
N ARG A 45 -12.63 5.42 -10.16
CA ARG A 45 -12.09 4.32 -10.96
C ARG A 45 -12.95 3.06 -10.82
N ASN A 46 -13.31 2.69 -9.59
CA ASN A 46 -14.18 1.56 -9.34
C ASN A 46 -15.57 1.74 -9.94
N ALA A 47 -16.15 2.94 -9.87
CA ALA A 47 -17.42 3.24 -10.51
C ALA A 47 -17.36 3.06 -12.04
N ALA A 48 -16.26 3.47 -12.68
CA ALA A 48 -16.03 3.24 -14.10
C ALA A 48 -15.93 1.75 -14.45
N HIS A 49 -15.14 0.97 -13.70
CA HIS A 49 -15.03 -0.48 -13.89
C HIS A 49 -16.39 -1.19 -13.74
N LEU A 50 -17.17 -0.81 -12.72
CA LEU A 50 -18.51 -1.35 -12.52
C LEU A 50 -19.44 -1.03 -13.69
N ALA A 51 -19.34 0.18 -14.28
CA ALA A 51 -20.11 0.54 -15.47
C ALA A 51 -19.74 -0.30 -16.70
N HIS A 52 -18.51 -0.82 -16.75
CA HIS A 52 -18.03 -1.74 -17.79
C HIS A 52 -18.29 -3.22 -17.46
N GLY A 53 -18.90 -3.53 -16.31
CA GLY A 53 -19.15 -4.89 -15.86
C GLY A 53 -17.91 -5.60 -15.32
N GLU A 54 -16.84 -4.87 -15.04
CA GLU A 54 -15.61 -5.38 -14.45
C GLU A 54 -15.78 -5.46 -12.93
N VAL A 55 -15.85 -6.69 -12.40
CA VAL A 55 -15.98 -6.98 -10.96
C VAL A 55 -14.90 -7.97 -10.53
N GLY A 56 -14.08 -7.58 -9.56
CA GLY A 56 -12.97 -8.38 -9.06
C GLY A 56 -11.81 -7.51 -8.59
N PRO A 57 -10.69 -8.11 -8.14
CA PRO A 57 -9.52 -7.38 -7.60
C PRO A 57 -8.77 -6.52 -8.64
N GLY A 58 -9.33 -6.29 -9.83
CA GLY A 58 -8.61 -5.76 -10.99
C GLY A 58 -7.56 -6.76 -11.48
N VAL A 59 -7.28 -6.77 -12.78
CA VAL A 59 -6.04 -7.39 -13.27
C VAL A 59 -4.95 -6.34 -13.04
N PRO A 60 -3.87 -6.65 -12.30
CA PRO A 60 -2.76 -5.71 -12.20
C PRO A 60 -2.25 -5.42 -13.62
N GLU A 61 -2.20 -4.14 -13.99
CA GLU A 61 -1.66 -3.68 -15.26
C GLU A 61 -0.12 -3.89 -15.22
N GLU A 62 0.43 -4.53 -16.26
CA GLU A 62 1.88 -4.84 -16.39
C GLU A 62 2.76 -3.60 -16.63
#